data_AF-A0AB35IQ47-F1
#
_entry.id   AF-A0AB35IQ47-F1
#
_cell.length_a   1.000
_cell.length_b   1.000
_cell.length_c   1.000
_cell.angle_alpha   90.00
_cell.angle_beta   90.00
_cell.angle_gamma   90.00
#
_symmetry.space_group_name_H-M   'P 1'
#
loop_
_entity.id
_entity.type
_entity.pdbx_description
1 polymer ?
#
loop_
_entity_poly.entity_id
_entity_poly.type
_entity_poly.pdbx_seq_one_letter_code
_entity_poly.pdbx_strand_id
1 'polypeptide(L)'
;MYEKQKEQATKKKHTDIINRFEIRLRDKKAVQAVEELLLTYNPHGLVFYLITDFVEFPDYPLWEIFISHDSLPFEMNPVPVNMERTLQWLERQVMPSIVMIEEIDRLTGSNYMKMIDECTHLSENRKCLWNRYIGTHINYIMKKNKK
;
A
#
# COMPACT_ATOMS: atom_id res chain seq x y z
N MET A 1 12.01 -9.74 -12.23
CA MET A 1 11.91 -10.84 -11.24
C MET A 1 13.08 -10.74 -10.29
N TYR A 2 12.90 -11.01 -8.99
CA TYR A 2 14.01 -11.02 -8.03
C TYR A 2 13.73 -11.94 -6.83
N GLU A 3 14.80 -12.33 -6.12
CA GLU A 3 14.73 -13.12 -4.88
C GLU A 3 14.24 -12.24 -3.71
N LYS A 4 12.95 -12.34 -3.39
CA LYS A 4 12.31 -11.52 -2.36
C LYS A 4 12.83 -11.84 -0.95
N GLN A 5 13.11 -13.11 -0.69
CA GLN A 5 13.65 -13.55 0.60
C GLN A 5 15.01 -12.91 0.89
N LYS A 6 15.91 -12.90 -0.09
CA LYS A 6 17.22 -12.26 0.00
C LYS A 6 17.11 -10.75 0.24
N GLU A 7 16.24 -10.07 -0.49
CA GLU A 7 15.98 -8.63 -0.32
C GLU A 7 15.46 -8.29 1.11
N GLN A 8 14.56 -9.11 1.66
CA GLN A 8 14.05 -8.90 3.02
C GLN A 8 15.08 -9.24 4.10
N ALA A 9 15.92 -10.26 3.88
CA ALA A 9 16.99 -10.62 4.80
C ALA A 9 17.99 -9.47 4.99
N THR A 10 18.38 -8.76 3.92
CA THR A 10 19.22 -7.55 4.00
C THR A 10 18.58 -6.45 4.88
N LYS A 11 17.25 -6.41 4.92
CA LYS A 11 16.46 -5.46 5.73
C LYS A 11 16.15 -5.99 7.14
N LYS A 12 16.75 -7.13 7.55
CA LYS A 12 16.47 -7.82 8.81
C LYS A 12 14.97 -8.14 9.00
N LYS A 13 14.28 -8.50 7.91
CA LYS A 13 12.86 -8.89 7.91
C LYS A 13 12.70 -10.32 7.41
N HIS A 14 11.75 -11.05 7.99
CA HIS A 14 11.36 -12.38 7.54
C HIS A 14 10.21 -12.31 6.53
N THR A 15 10.18 -13.23 5.56
CA THR A 15 9.09 -13.41 4.61
C THR A 15 9.08 -14.84 4.08
N ASP A 16 7.89 -15.38 3.85
CA ASP A 16 7.70 -16.70 3.20
C ASP A 16 7.78 -16.62 1.67
N ILE A 17 7.86 -15.41 1.10
CA ILE A 17 7.92 -15.20 -0.34
C ILE A 17 9.37 -15.34 -0.81
N ILE A 18 9.64 -16.39 -1.59
CA ILE A 18 10.97 -16.68 -2.13
C ILE A 18 11.27 -15.79 -3.34
N ASN A 19 10.44 -15.87 -4.37
CA ASN A 19 10.58 -15.11 -5.61
C ASN A 19 9.42 -14.12 -5.78
N ARG A 20 9.70 -12.95 -6.36
CA ARG A 20 8.64 -11.99 -6.69
C ARG A 20 8.80 -11.43 -8.11
N PHE A 21 7.68 -11.42 -8.81
CA PHE A 21 7.47 -10.65 -10.03
C PHE A 21 6.49 -9.50 -9.70
N GLU A 22 6.84 -8.27 -10.08
CA GLU A 22 6.00 -7.09 -9.83
C GLU A 22 5.78 -6.36 -11.15
N ILE A 23 4.52 -6.20 -11.55
CA ILE A 23 4.12 -5.37 -12.68
C ILE A 23 3.86 -3.96 -12.15
N ARG A 24 4.48 -2.94 -12.77
CA ARG A 24 4.30 -1.54 -12.38
C ARG A 24 3.86 -0.74 -13.58
N LEU A 25 2.62 -0.27 -13.55
CA LEU A 25 2.02 0.56 -14.59
C LEU A 25 2.03 2.03 -14.14
N ARG A 26 2.15 2.95 -15.10
CA ARG A 26 2.10 4.40 -14.88
C ARG A 26 1.22 5.08 -15.92
N ASP A 27 0.74 6.27 -15.58
CA ASP A 27 0.01 7.17 -16.47
C ASP A 27 -1.14 6.46 -17.21
N LYS A 28 -1.20 6.59 -18.54
CA LYS A 28 -2.24 6.03 -19.39
C LYS A 28 -2.38 4.50 -19.25
N LYS A 29 -1.26 3.77 -19.15
CA LYS A 29 -1.29 2.29 -19.01
C LYS A 29 -1.90 1.85 -17.68
N ALA A 30 -1.70 2.64 -16.61
CA ALA A 30 -2.31 2.36 -15.32
C ALA A 30 -3.83 2.59 -15.36
N VAL A 31 -4.27 3.68 -16.00
CA VAL A 31 -5.70 3.97 -16.17
C VAL A 31 -6.38 2.88 -16.98
N GLN A 32 -5.81 2.49 -18.12
CA GLN A 32 -6.36 1.45 -18.99
C GLN A 32 -6.49 0.09 -18.27
N ALA A 33 -5.48 -0.32 -17.50
CA ALA A 33 -5.56 -1.58 -16.76
C ALA A 33 -6.65 -1.56 -15.68
N VAL A 34 -6.88 -0.41 -15.03
CA VAL A 34 -7.97 -0.26 -14.06
C VAL A 34 -9.33 -0.28 -14.75
N GLU A 35 -9.48 0.41 -15.89
CA GLU A 35 -10.71 0.39 -16.68
C GLU A 35 -11.04 -1.03 -17.14
N GLU A 36 -10.07 -1.76 -17.70
CA GLU A 36 -10.24 -3.14 -18.14
C GLU A 36 -10.64 -4.06 -16.98
N LEU A 37 -10.01 -3.90 -15.82
CA LEU A 37 -10.35 -4.66 -14.62
C LEU A 37 -11.79 -4.40 -14.15
N LEU A 38 -12.25 -3.14 -14.20
CA LEU A 38 -13.60 -2.76 -13.80
C LEU A 38 -14.66 -3.22 -14.81
N LEU A 39 -14.34 -3.20 -16.10
CA LEU A 39 -15.24 -3.61 -17.17
C LEU A 39 -15.42 -5.12 -17.25
N THR A 40 -14.32 -5.87 -17.15
CA THR A 40 -14.32 -7.32 -17.35
C THR A 40 -14.50 -8.12 -16.07
N TYR A 41 -14.16 -7.50 -14.91
CA TYR A 41 -14.05 -8.19 -13.62
C TYR A 41 -13.18 -9.47 -13.69
N ASN A 42 -12.25 -9.52 -14.64
CA ASN A 42 -11.38 -10.66 -14.89
C ASN A 42 -9.91 -10.31 -14.62
N PRO A 43 -9.47 -10.32 -13.34
CA PRO A 43 -8.09 -10.02 -12.98
C PRO A 43 -7.09 -11.02 -13.58
N HIS A 44 -7.50 -12.29 -13.77
CA HIS A 44 -6.65 -13.32 -14.35
C HIS A 44 -6.29 -12.97 -15.80
N GLY A 45 -7.30 -12.77 -16.65
CA GLY A 45 -7.09 -12.41 -18.05
C GLY A 45 -6.26 -11.15 -18.22
N LEU A 46 -6.51 -10.11 -17.42
CA LEU A 46 -5.73 -8.87 -17.44
C LEU A 46 -4.26 -9.11 -17.06
N VAL A 47 -3.99 -9.83 -15.97
CA VAL A 47 -2.62 -10.08 -15.51
C VAL A 47 -1.85 -10.93 -16.52
N PHE A 48 -2.45 -11.99 -17.06
CA PHE A 48 -1.79 -12.81 -18.08
C PHE A 48 -1.54 -12.01 -19.36
N TYR A 49 -2.50 -11.23 -19.84
CA TYR A 49 -2.29 -10.30 -20.96
C TYR A 49 -1.11 -9.36 -20.71
N LEU A 50 -1.05 -8.74 -19.53
CA LEU A 50 0.06 -7.84 -19.16
C LEU A 50 1.41 -8.56 -19.03
N ILE A 51 1.43 -9.86 -18.75
CA ILE A 51 2.67 -10.63 -18.66
C ILE A 51 3.12 -11.03 -20.06
N THR A 52 2.24 -11.62 -20.86
CA THR A 52 2.57 -12.17 -22.18
C THR A 52 2.83 -11.08 -23.23
N ASP A 53 2.27 -9.88 -23.08
CA ASP A 53 2.58 -8.73 -23.94
C ASP A 53 4.03 -8.23 -23.76
N PHE A 54 4.66 -8.51 -22.62
CA PHE A 54 5.98 -7.95 -22.26
C PHE A 54 7.09 -8.96 -22.08
N VAL A 55 6.77 -10.23 -21.80
CA VAL A 55 7.76 -11.26 -21.44
C VAL A 55 7.38 -12.56 -22.13
N GLU A 56 8.37 -13.21 -22.73
CA GLU A 56 8.27 -14.57 -23.25
C GLU A 56 9.57 -15.32 -22.95
N PHE A 57 9.48 -16.56 -22.50
CA PHE A 57 10.64 -17.44 -22.29
C PHE A 57 10.48 -18.71 -23.14
N PRO A 58 10.85 -18.66 -24.44
CA PRO A 58 10.57 -19.75 -25.38
C PRO A 58 11.30 -21.07 -25.03
N ASP A 59 12.50 -20.98 -24.45
CA ASP A 59 13.32 -22.14 -24.09
C ASP A 59 13.15 -22.60 -22.63
N TYR A 60 12.09 -22.14 -21.95
CA TYR A 60 11.82 -22.49 -20.55
C TYR A 60 10.52 -23.29 -20.43
N PRO A 61 10.57 -24.63 -20.32
CA PRO A 61 9.36 -25.47 -20.31
C PRO A 61 8.35 -25.12 -19.21
N LEU A 62 8.82 -24.54 -18.09
CA LEU A 62 7.95 -24.09 -17.01
C LEU A 62 7.19 -22.80 -17.35
N TRP A 63 7.61 -22.06 -18.40
CA TRP A 63 6.89 -20.89 -18.90
C TRP A 63 5.53 -21.27 -19.47
N GLU A 64 5.49 -22.28 -20.33
CA GLU A 64 4.25 -22.82 -20.90
C GLU A 64 3.27 -23.27 -19.80
N ILE A 65 3.79 -23.97 -18.78
CA ILE A 65 2.99 -24.41 -17.62
C ILE A 65 2.47 -23.21 -16.81
N PHE A 66 3.28 -22.14 -16.69
CA PHE A 66 2.89 -20.93 -15.97
C PHE A 66 1.78 -20.17 -16.69
N ILE A 67 1.89 -19.99 -18.01
CA ILE A 67 0.87 -19.28 -18.82
C ILE A 67 -0.41 -20.11 -19.01
N SER A 68 -0.31 -21.45 -18.99
CA SER A 68 -1.46 -22.35 -19.13
C SER A 68 -2.19 -22.64 -17.81
N HIS A 69 -1.79 -22.00 -16.70
CA HIS A 69 -2.38 -22.27 -15.39
C HIS A 69 -3.68 -21.46 -15.19
N ASP A 70 -4.82 -22.13 -15.37
CA ASP A 70 -6.14 -21.51 -15.30
C ASP A 70 -6.55 -21.03 -13.88
N SER A 71 -5.86 -21.49 -12.82
CA SER A 71 -6.31 -21.28 -11.44
C SER A 71 -5.23 -20.73 -10.51
N LEU A 72 -4.59 -19.61 -10.87
CA LEU A 72 -3.83 -18.85 -9.87
C LEU A 72 -4.83 -18.18 -8.91
N PRO A 73 -4.74 -18.40 -7.58
CA PRO A 73 -5.62 -17.74 -6.63
C PRO A 73 -5.31 -16.25 -6.61
N PHE A 74 -6.20 -15.44 -7.21
CA PHE A 74 -6.14 -13.99 -7.13
C PHE A 74 -6.88 -13.51 -5.88
N GLU A 75 -6.13 -12.94 -4.94
CA GLU A 75 -6.70 -12.21 -3.82
C GLU A 75 -6.87 -10.75 -4.22
N MET A 76 -8.12 -10.37 -4.53
CA MET A 76 -8.47 -8.98 -4.87
C MET A 76 -9.06 -8.23 -3.68
N ASN A 77 -9.25 -8.87 -2.52
CA ASN A 77 -9.75 -8.17 -1.36
C ASN A 77 -8.70 -7.15 -0.90
N PRO A 78 -9.07 -5.87 -0.77
CA PRO A 78 -8.15 -4.86 -0.28
C PRO A 78 -7.76 -5.18 1.15
N VAL A 79 -6.46 -5.22 1.43
CA VAL A 79 -5.97 -5.27 2.81
C VAL A 79 -6.43 -3.99 3.53
N PRO A 80 -7.08 -4.09 4.71
CA PRO A 80 -7.47 -2.92 5.48
C PRO A 80 -6.28 -2.01 5.73
N VAL A 81 -6.50 -0.69 5.62
CA VAL A 81 -5.47 0.29 5.98
C VAL A 81 -5.19 0.16 7.48
N ASN A 82 -3.99 -0.30 7.83
CA ASN A 82 -3.49 -0.31 9.20
C ASN A 82 -2.74 1.01 9.48
N MET A 83 -3.17 1.73 10.51
CA MET A 83 -2.56 3.00 10.95
C MET A 83 -1.28 2.83 11.78
N GLU A 84 -0.96 1.62 12.24
CA GLU A 84 0.19 1.34 13.08
C GLU A 84 1.51 1.81 12.47
N ARG A 85 1.71 1.61 11.15
CA ARG A 85 2.90 2.12 10.47
C ARG A 85 2.97 3.65 10.46
N THR A 86 1.83 4.31 10.28
CA THR A 86 1.73 5.77 10.30
C THR A 86 2.03 6.31 11.70
N LEU A 87 1.51 5.66 12.74
CA LEU A 87 1.77 6.01 14.13
C LEU A 87 3.26 5.82 14.48
N GLN A 88 3.84 4.66 14.15
CA GLN A 88 5.27 4.40 14.39
C GLN A 88 6.18 5.38 13.62
N TRP A 89 5.79 5.76 12.39
CA TRP A 89 6.52 6.79 11.65
C TRP A 89 6.42 8.15 12.35
N LEU A 90 5.23 8.55 12.80
CA LEU A 90 5.03 9.80 13.52
C LEU A 90 5.88 9.84 14.79
N GLU A 91 5.80 8.80 15.61
CA GLU A 91 6.58 8.63 16.85
C GLU A 91 8.08 8.74 16.61
N ARG A 92 8.60 8.10 15.57
CA ARG A 92 10.04 8.04 15.32
C ARG A 92 10.60 9.23 14.58
N GLN A 93 9.82 9.84 13.69
CA GLN A 93 10.32 10.83 12.73
C GLN A 93 9.84 12.25 13.02
N VAL A 94 8.69 12.40 13.68
CA VAL A 94 8.03 13.71 13.84
C VAL A 94 7.97 14.14 15.29
N MET A 95 7.64 13.24 16.21
CA MET A 95 7.48 13.57 17.64
C MET A 95 8.70 14.26 18.28
N PRO A 96 9.96 13.87 18.00
CA PRO A 96 11.12 14.55 18.59
C PRO A 96 11.17 16.04 18.22
N SER A 97 10.81 16.40 16.99
CA SER A 97 10.78 17.79 16.54
C SER A 97 9.62 18.58 17.14
N ILE A 98 8.46 17.94 17.32
CA ILE A 98 7.31 18.55 18.00
C ILE A 98 7.70 18.96 19.42
N VAL A 99 8.26 18.02 20.20
CA VAL A 99 8.69 18.27 21.59
C VAL A 99 9.72 19.39 21.66
N MET A 100 10.66 19.43 20.71
CA MET A 100 11.65 20.50 20.62
C MET A 100 11.00 21.87 20.38
N ILE A 101 10.01 21.97 19.48
CA ILE A 101 9.33 23.24 19.18
C ILE A 101 8.48 23.70 20.37
N GLU A 102 7.77 22.78 21.05
CA GLU A 102 7.02 23.11 22.26
C GLU A 102 7.92 23.69 23.35
N GLU A 103 9.13 23.15 23.50
CA GLU A 103 10.11 23.66 24.45
C GLU A 103 10.64 25.05 24.06
N ILE A 104 10.84 25.30 22.77
CA ILE A 104 11.22 26.63 22.26
C ILE A 104 10.10 27.64 22.54
N ASP A 105 8.85 27.31 22.21
CA ASP A 105 7.69 28.18 22.45
C ASP A 105 7.59 28.51 23.96
N ARG A 106 7.76 27.51 24.83
CA ARG A 106 7.74 27.67 26.29
C ARG A 106 8.83 28.61 26.82
N LEU A 107 10.05 28.49 26.32
CA LEU A 107 11.20 29.27 26.82
C LEU A 107 11.25 30.69 26.25
N THR A 108 10.76 30.89 25.04
CA THR A 108 10.91 32.16 24.30
C THR A 108 9.62 32.98 24.23
N GLY A 109 8.48 32.39 24.58
CA GLY A 109 7.16 33.00 24.37
C GLY A 109 6.78 33.10 22.88
N SER A 110 7.49 32.38 22.00
CA SER A 110 7.08 32.23 20.60
C SER A 110 5.86 31.32 20.48
N ASN A 111 5.28 31.26 19.28
CA ASN A 111 4.02 30.58 19.04
C ASN A 111 4.06 29.75 17.74
N TYR A 112 5.19 29.09 17.50
CA TYR A 112 5.41 28.32 16.28
C TYR A 112 4.43 27.16 16.17
N MET A 113 4.08 26.51 17.29
CA MET A 113 3.17 25.37 17.26
C MET A 113 1.78 25.77 16.74
N LYS A 114 1.25 26.91 17.19
CA LYS A 114 -0.05 27.41 16.72
C LYS A 114 -0.01 27.81 15.25
N MET A 115 1.10 28.40 14.79
CA MET A 115 1.27 28.74 13.37
C MET A 115 1.27 27.49 12.48
N ILE A 116 1.88 26.39 12.94
CA ILE A 116 1.89 25.11 12.21
C ILE A 116 0.47 24.54 12.13
N ASP A 117 -0.28 24.56 13.23
CA ASP A 117 -1.66 24.07 13.27
C ASP A 117 -2.57 24.85 12.30
N GLU A 118 -2.50 26.19 12.33
CA GLU A 118 -3.28 27.07 11.45
C GLU A 118 -2.95 26.86 9.95
N CYS A 119 -1.71 26.48 9.62
CA CYS A 119 -1.29 26.17 8.25
C CYS A 119 -1.57 24.71 7.84
N THR A 120 -1.96 23.85 8.77
CA THR A 120 -2.09 22.41 8.49
C THR A 120 -3.50 22.08 8.04
N HIS A 121 -3.61 21.52 6.83
CA HIS A 121 -4.87 21.03 6.30
C HIS A 121 -4.80 19.56 5.88
N LEU A 122 -5.90 18.85 6.09
CA LEU A 122 -6.11 17.51 5.56
C LEU A 122 -6.21 17.58 4.04
N SER A 123 -5.11 17.26 3.36
CA SER A 123 -5.12 17.01 1.91
C SER A 123 -6.13 15.92 1.55
N GLU A 124 -6.67 15.95 0.34
CA GLU A 124 -7.69 15.00 -0.14
C GLU A 124 -7.27 13.52 0.02
N ASN A 125 -6.01 13.20 -0.27
CA ASN A 125 -5.45 11.86 -0.07
C ASN A 125 -5.51 11.40 1.41
N ARG A 126 -5.29 12.33 2.35
CA ARG A 126 -5.36 12.04 3.80
C ARG A 126 -6.80 11.85 4.25
N LYS A 127 -7.76 12.59 3.68
CA LYS A 127 -9.20 12.37 3.93
C LYS A 127 -9.66 11.00 3.45
N CYS A 128 -9.22 10.57 2.26
CA CYS A 128 -9.54 9.22 1.75
C CYS A 128 -9.02 8.10 2.67
N LEU A 129 -7.79 8.24 3.19
CA LEU A 129 -7.24 7.30 4.17
C LEU A 129 -8.04 7.30 5.48
N TRP A 130 -8.40 8.48 5.97
CA TRP A 130 -9.23 8.64 7.16
C TRP A 130 -10.61 7.97 7.00
N ASN A 131 -11.32 8.24 5.90
CA ASN A 131 -12.61 7.62 5.59
C ASN A 131 -12.52 6.09 5.55
N ARG A 132 -11.44 5.55 4.96
CA ARG A 132 -11.23 4.10 4.91
C ARG A 132 -10.96 3.49 6.29
N TYR A 133 -10.17 4.16 7.13
CA TYR A 133 -9.91 3.71 8.50
C TYR A 133 -11.17 3.73 9.37
N ILE A 134 -11.91 4.85 9.34
CA ILE A 134 -13.16 5.00 10.09
C ILE A 134 -14.22 4.02 9.59
N GLY A 135 -14.36 3.85 8.28
CA GLY A 135 -15.29 2.88 7.70
C GLY A 135 -15.00 1.44 8.12
N THR A 136 -13.74 1.02 8.21
CA THR A 136 -13.41 -0.34 8.69
C THR A 136 -13.56 -0.48 10.20
N HIS A 137 -13.14 0.51 10.99
CA HIS A 137 -13.17 0.46 12.45
C HIS A 137 -14.59 0.58 13.03
N ILE A 138 -15.42 1.48 12.48
CA ILE A 138 -16.82 1.59 12.88
C ILE A 138 -17.57 0.29 12.54
N ASN A 139 -17.37 -0.27 11.34
CA ASN A 139 -18.00 -1.54 10.98
C ASN A 139 -17.57 -2.71 11.89
N TYR A 140 -16.31 -2.73 12.32
CA TYR A 140 -15.81 -3.71 13.30
C TYR A 140 -16.48 -3.54 14.68
N ILE A 141 -16.55 -2.32 15.20
CA ILE A 141 -17.20 -2.02 16.50
C ILE A 141 -18.70 -2.34 16.45
N MET A 142 -19.39 -1.96 15.37
CA MET A 142 -20.83 -2.21 15.18
C MET A 142 -21.15 -3.70 15.06
N LYS A 143 -20.27 -4.51 14.46
CA LYS A 143 -20.42 -5.99 14.42
C LYS A 143 -20.18 -6.63 15.78
N LYS A 144 -19.26 -6.10 16.59
CA LYS A 144 -18.97 -6.61 17.94
C LYS A 144 -20.09 -6.31 18.94
N ASN A 145 -20.78 -5.19 18.79
CA ASN A 145 -21.92 -4.79 19.65
C ASN A 145 -23.26 -5.43 19.25
N LYS A 146 -23.29 -6.27 18.20
CA LYS A 146 -24.47 -7.05 17.76
C LYS A 146 -24.39 -8.54 18.15
N LYS A 147 -23.39 -8.93 18.96
CA LYS A 147 -23.29 -10.22 19.64
C LYS A 147 -23.41 -9.99 21.14
#